data_AF-A0A850BMN2-F1
#
_entry.id   AF-A0A850BMN2-F1
#
_cell.length_a   1.000
_cell.length_b   1.000
_cell.length_c   1.000
_cell.angle_alpha   90.00
_cell.angle_beta   90.00
_cell.angle_gamma   90.00
#
_symmetry.space_group_name_H-M   'P 1'
#
loop_
_entity.id
_entity.type
_entity.pdbx_description
1 polymer ?
#
loop_
_entity_poly.entity_id
_entity_poly.type
_entity_poly.pdbx_seq_one_letter_code
_entity_poly.pdbx_strand_id
1 'polypeptide(L)'
;MGRLKRQFAVLSAVIAVGCFALVAGAQTPPAGGKDRKEIREDRKEIREDKKELREALKKGDKEEAREAREELREDRKELREDRKEAREDKKDRIEDLRQTRKERRLDRLKKWREKWGDIANRPNVKAEVKVHARRMARLNHMRRLADANGKTELVARIDKLIEREQARHTAALERFKAEGDKK
;
A
#
# COMPACT_ATOMS: atom_id res chain seq x y z
N MET A 1 32.74 66.04 3.62
CA MET A 1 32.89 65.52 5.01
C MET A 1 31.55 65.61 5.69
N GLY A 2 31.04 64.51 6.26
CA GLY A 2 29.74 64.46 6.92
C GLY A 2 29.24 63.02 7.06
N ARG A 3 29.79 62.28 8.02
CA ARG A 3 29.32 60.95 8.48
C ARG A 3 28.18 61.13 9.49
N LEU A 4 27.59 60.01 9.92
CA LEU A 4 26.58 59.80 10.99
C LEU A 4 25.13 59.73 10.44
N LYS A 5 24.27 58.73 10.73
CA LYS A 5 24.25 57.60 11.68
C LYS A 5 23.27 56.54 11.17
N ARG A 6 23.56 55.27 11.50
CA ARG A 6 22.73 54.08 11.29
C ARG A 6 21.45 54.14 12.14
N GLN A 7 20.31 53.71 11.59
CA GLN A 7 19.31 52.96 12.36
C GLN A 7 18.76 51.80 11.53
N PHE A 8 18.81 50.62 12.15
CA PHE A 8 18.28 49.35 11.66
C PHE A 8 16.76 49.36 11.83
N ALA A 9 16.03 48.93 10.80
CA ALA A 9 14.68 48.39 10.97
C ALA A 9 14.46 47.29 9.92
N VAL A 10 14.91 46.09 10.28
CA VAL A 10 14.43 44.83 9.67
C VAL A 10 13.06 44.59 10.28
N LEU A 11 11.99 44.64 9.48
CA LEU A 11 10.69 44.08 9.86
C LEU A 11 10.38 42.92 8.91
N SER A 12 10.89 41.76 9.31
CA SER A 12 10.50 40.45 8.82
C SER A 12 9.09 40.12 9.30
N ALA A 13 8.12 40.11 8.38
CA ALA A 13 6.86 39.40 8.57
C ALA A 13 6.81 38.26 7.56
N VAL A 14 7.52 37.16 7.89
CA VAL A 14 7.44 35.91 7.15
C VAL A 14 6.07 35.29 7.46
N ILE A 15 5.18 35.32 6.47
CA ILE A 15 4.00 34.47 6.40
C ILE A 15 4.49 33.04 6.19
N ALA A 16 4.65 32.29 7.28
CA ALA A 16 4.91 30.85 7.21
C ALA A 16 3.61 30.09 7.42
N VAL A 17 2.71 30.14 6.44
CA VAL A 17 1.78 29.04 6.17
C VAL A 17 2.65 27.88 5.69
N GLY A 18 2.96 26.96 6.60
CA GLY A 18 3.95 25.92 6.36
C GLY A 18 3.61 24.59 7.02
N CYS A 19 2.34 24.24 7.14
CA CYS A 19 1.95 22.83 7.32
C CYS A 19 2.00 22.10 5.96
N PHE A 20 3.16 22.11 5.32
CA PHE A 20 3.48 21.12 4.30
C PHE A 20 4.25 20.02 5.03
N ALA A 21 3.50 19.17 5.75
CA ALA A 21 4.04 17.86 6.08
C ALA A 21 4.29 17.17 4.75
N LEU A 22 5.55 17.13 4.33
CA LEU A 22 6.05 16.24 3.30
C LEU A 22 5.64 14.83 3.72
N VAL A 23 4.48 14.38 3.25
CA VAL A 23 4.19 12.96 3.11
C VAL A 23 5.20 12.52 2.06
N ALA A 24 6.38 12.11 2.52
CA ALA A 24 7.25 11.26 1.75
C ALA A 24 6.40 10.04 1.43
N GLY A 25 5.81 10.05 0.23
CA GLY A 25 5.17 8.89 -0.34
C GLY A 25 6.22 7.80 -0.28
N ALA A 26 6.01 6.83 0.61
CA ALA A 26 6.72 5.58 0.54
C ALA A 26 6.37 5.03 -0.84
N GLN A 27 7.25 5.28 -1.81
CA GLN A 27 7.23 4.63 -3.11
C GLN A 27 7.41 3.16 -2.77
N THR A 28 6.29 2.46 -2.69
CA THR A 28 6.30 1.01 -2.73
C THR A 28 6.96 0.67 -4.07
N PRO A 29 8.14 0.04 -4.08
CA PRO A 29 8.71 -0.42 -5.33
C PRO A 29 7.64 -1.26 -6.04
N PRO A 30 7.47 -1.11 -7.37
CA PRO A 30 6.56 -1.97 -8.10
C PRO A 30 6.96 -3.41 -7.77
N ALA A 31 6.01 -4.17 -7.23
CA ALA A 31 6.25 -5.59 -6.98
C ALA A 31 6.52 -6.22 -8.34
N GLY A 32 7.75 -6.70 -8.56
CA GLY A 32 8.24 -7.18 -9.85
C GLY A 32 7.73 -8.55 -10.25
N GLY A 33 6.45 -8.84 -10.01
CA GLY A 33 5.81 -10.08 -10.47
C GLY A 33 4.51 -9.75 -11.20
N LYS A 34 4.20 -10.52 -12.25
CA LYS A 34 2.98 -10.36 -13.05
C LYS A 34 1.74 -10.19 -12.15
N ASP A 35 0.97 -9.14 -12.42
CA ASP A 35 -0.17 -8.78 -11.57
C ASP A 35 -1.29 -9.82 -11.70
N ARG A 36 -2.16 -9.91 -10.69
CA ARG A 36 -3.34 -10.83 -10.71
C ARG A 36 -4.21 -10.71 -11.97
N LYS A 37 -4.12 -9.57 -12.65
CA LYS A 37 -4.82 -9.27 -13.90
C LYS A 37 -4.22 -10.05 -15.08
N GLU A 38 -2.91 -10.10 -15.19
CA GLU A 38 -2.20 -10.82 -16.26
C GLU A 38 -2.43 -12.33 -16.13
N ILE A 39 -2.27 -12.90 -14.93
CA ILE A 39 -2.63 -14.32 -14.65
C ILE A 39 -4.09 -14.64 -15.01
N ARG A 40 -4.99 -13.65 -14.98
CA ARG A 40 -6.40 -13.82 -15.36
C ARG A 40 -6.56 -13.77 -16.89
N GLU A 41 -5.76 -12.97 -17.57
CA GLU A 41 -5.69 -12.86 -19.03
C GLU A 41 -5.12 -14.16 -19.63
N ASP A 42 -3.98 -14.68 -19.14
CA ASP A 42 -3.42 -15.97 -19.62
C ASP A 42 -4.41 -17.13 -19.41
N ARG A 43 -5.19 -17.10 -18.31
CA ARG A 43 -6.24 -18.10 -18.06
C ARG A 43 -7.41 -18.00 -19.03
N LYS A 44 -7.64 -16.83 -19.60
CA LYS A 44 -8.68 -16.58 -20.61
C LYS A 44 -8.21 -17.10 -21.95
N GLU A 45 -6.96 -16.81 -22.34
CA GLU A 45 -6.31 -17.31 -23.55
C GLU A 45 -6.33 -18.84 -23.58
N ILE A 46 -5.85 -19.51 -22.53
CA ILE A 46 -5.94 -20.98 -22.37
C ILE A 46 -7.36 -21.55 -22.54
N ARG A 47 -8.42 -20.78 -22.22
CA ARG A 47 -9.80 -21.23 -22.48
C ARG A 47 -10.22 -21.07 -23.93
N GLU A 48 -9.72 -20.04 -24.60
CA GLU A 48 -9.94 -19.75 -26.01
C GLU A 48 -9.24 -20.81 -26.87
N ASP A 49 -7.96 -21.10 -26.67
CA ASP A 49 -7.25 -22.14 -27.47
C ASP A 49 -7.84 -23.54 -27.21
N LYS A 50 -8.33 -23.80 -26.00
CA LYS A 50 -9.07 -25.05 -25.72
C LYS A 50 -10.33 -25.19 -26.56
N LYS A 51 -11.02 -24.08 -26.86
CA LYS A 51 -12.20 -24.10 -27.74
C LYS A 51 -11.76 -24.33 -29.18
N GLU A 52 -10.74 -23.61 -29.64
CA GLU A 52 -10.21 -23.73 -31.00
C GLU A 52 -9.72 -25.15 -31.28
N LEU A 53 -8.95 -25.74 -30.36
CA LEU A 53 -8.55 -27.14 -30.43
C LEU A 53 -9.77 -28.07 -30.52
N ARG A 54 -10.83 -27.82 -29.75
CA ARG A 54 -12.05 -28.64 -29.80
C ARG A 54 -12.77 -28.48 -31.13
N GLU A 55 -12.74 -27.31 -31.74
CA GLU A 55 -13.34 -27.04 -33.04
C GLU A 55 -12.55 -27.68 -34.19
N ALA A 56 -11.23 -27.53 -34.20
CA ALA A 56 -10.34 -28.20 -35.16
C ALA A 56 -10.53 -29.73 -35.14
N LEU A 57 -10.56 -30.32 -33.95
CA LEU A 57 -10.82 -31.77 -33.78
C LEU A 57 -12.21 -32.19 -34.29
N LYS A 58 -13.23 -31.33 -34.18
CA LYS A 58 -14.57 -31.61 -34.71
C LYS A 58 -14.62 -31.53 -36.23
N LYS A 59 -13.90 -30.57 -36.83
CA LYS A 59 -13.78 -30.44 -38.30
C LYS A 59 -12.95 -31.58 -38.91
N GLY A 60 -12.17 -32.28 -38.10
CA GLY A 60 -11.26 -33.33 -38.56
C GLY A 60 -9.96 -32.78 -39.16
N ASP A 61 -9.69 -31.49 -38.98
CA ASP A 61 -8.46 -30.85 -39.43
C ASP A 61 -7.32 -31.20 -38.47
N LYS A 62 -6.39 -32.03 -38.95
CA LYS A 62 -5.29 -32.54 -38.13
C LYS A 62 -4.17 -31.52 -37.94
N GLU A 63 -3.97 -30.61 -38.91
CA GLU A 63 -2.93 -29.59 -38.81
C GLU A 63 -3.39 -28.46 -37.89
N GLU A 64 -4.63 -27.95 -38.06
CA GLU A 64 -5.22 -26.94 -37.15
C GLU A 64 -5.26 -27.47 -35.70
N ALA A 65 -5.59 -28.75 -35.51
CA ALA A 65 -5.59 -29.36 -34.18
C ALA A 65 -4.19 -29.59 -33.58
N ARG A 66 -3.15 -29.65 -34.42
CA ARG A 66 -1.76 -29.77 -33.97
C ARG A 66 -1.24 -28.41 -33.55
N GLU A 67 -1.47 -27.37 -34.32
CA GLU A 67 -1.11 -25.99 -34.01
C GLU A 67 -1.79 -25.53 -32.70
N ALA A 68 -3.11 -25.72 -32.57
CA ALA A 68 -3.84 -25.37 -31.35
C ALA A 68 -3.39 -26.18 -30.11
N ARG A 69 -2.77 -27.36 -30.28
CA ARG A 69 -2.15 -28.10 -29.17
C ARG A 69 -0.81 -27.52 -28.77
N GLU A 70 -0.05 -27.01 -29.73
CA GLU A 70 1.26 -26.41 -29.50
C GLU A 70 1.10 -25.07 -28.77
N GLU A 71 0.19 -24.21 -29.23
CA GLU A 71 -0.15 -22.94 -28.56
C GLU A 71 -0.62 -23.20 -27.12
N LEU A 72 -1.61 -24.08 -26.93
CA LEU A 72 -2.10 -24.44 -25.60
C LEU A 72 -1.01 -25.02 -24.68
N ARG A 73 0.05 -25.62 -25.24
CA ARG A 73 1.19 -26.14 -24.48
C ARG A 73 2.10 -25.01 -24.04
N GLU A 74 2.41 -24.07 -24.91
CA GLU A 74 3.23 -22.90 -24.57
C GLU A 74 2.52 -22.00 -23.56
N ASP A 75 1.24 -21.67 -23.75
CA ASP A 75 0.45 -20.87 -22.80
C ASP A 75 0.41 -21.48 -21.40
N ARG A 76 0.27 -22.81 -21.32
CA ARG A 76 0.32 -23.52 -20.03
C ARG A 76 1.68 -23.47 -19.38
N LYS A 77 2.74 -23.47 -20.18
CA LYS A 77 4.13 -23.42 -19.71
C LYS A 77 4.43 -22.01 -19.21
N GLU A 78 4.04 -20.98 -19.94
CA GLU A 78 4.15 -19.58 -19.50
C GLU A 78 3.39 -19.34 -18.19
N LEU A 79 2.10 -19.71 -18.12
CA LEU A 79 1.32 -19.60 -16.89
C LEU A 79 1.91 -20.38 -15.71
N ARG A 80 2.65 -21.46 -15.97
CA ARG A 80 3.34 -22.23 -14.91
C ARG A 80 4.56 -21.48 -14.40
N GLU A 81 5.37 -20.90 -15.29
CA GLU A 81 6.54 -20.09 -14.91
C GLU A 81 6.10 -18.83 -14.16
N ASP A 82 5.09 -18.11 -14.66
CA ASP A 82 4.54 -16.91 -13.99
C ASP A 82 4.07 -17.21 -12.56
N ARG A 83 3.44 -18.38 -12.34
CA ARG A 83 3.02 -18.81 -11.00
C ARG A 83 4.19 -19.18 -10.11
N LYS A 84 5.28 -19.70 -10.68
CA LYS A 84 6.48 -20.07 -9.95
C LYS A 84 7.20 -18.81 -9.48
N GLU A 85 7.40 -17.85 -10.38
CA GLU A 85 7.97 -16.53 -10.07
C GLU A 85 7.15 -15.82 -8.98
N ALA A 86 5.83 -15.69 -9.16
CA ALA A 86 4.96 -15.07 -8.17
C ALA A 86 4.99 -15.78 -6.79
N ARG A 87 5.31 -17.08 -6.76
CA ARG A 87 5.48 -17.84 -5.51
C ARG A 87 6.84 -17.56 -4.87
N GLU A 88 7.89 -17.46 -5.66
CA GLU A 88 9.25 -17.14 -5.22
C GLU A 88 9.30 -15.72 -4.66
N ASP A 89 8.78 -14.72 -5.39
CA ASP A 89 8.65 -13.33 -4.91
C ASP A 89 7.91 -13.24 -3.58
N LYS A 90 6.82 -13.99 -3.45
CA LYS A 90 6.04 -14.02 -2.21
C LYS A 90 6.84 -14.62 -1.07
N LYS A 91 7.64 -15.66 -1.34
CA LYS A 91 8.49 -16.32 -0.34
C LYS A 91 9.57 -15.35 0.13
N ASP A 92 10.24 -14.68 -0.79
CA ASP A 92 11.34 -13.75 -0.49
C ASP A 92 10.81 -12.55 0.30
N ARG A 93 9.68 -11.97 -0.12
CA ARG A 93 9.02 -10.90 0.65
C ARG A 93 8.65 -11.34 2.07
N ILE A 94 8.18 -12.58 2.25
CA ILE A 94 7.86 -13.10 3.60
C ILE A 94 9.12 -13.23 4.44
N GLU A 95 10.21 -13.70 3.84
CA GLU A 95 11.48 -13.87 4.52
C GLU A 95 12.08 -12.52 4.94
N ASP A 96 12.08 -11.53 4.05
CA ASP A 96 12.48 -10.15 4.38
C ASP A 96 11.65 -9.57 5.53
N LEU A 97 10.33 -9.78 5.49
CA LEU A 97 9.45 -9.34 6.58
C LEU A 97 9.74 -10.08 7.89
N ARG A 98 10.20 -11.33 7.85
CA ARG A 98 10.58 -12.08 9.05
C ARG A 98 11.91 -11.57 9.62
N GLN A 99 12.91 -11.39 8.76
CA GLN A 99 14.24 -10.91 9.15
C GLN A 99 14.14 -9.50 9.77
N THR A 100 13.42 -8.59 9.11
CA THR A 100 13.24 -7.20 9.57
C THR A 100 12.19 -7.06 10.69
N ARG A 101 11.56 -8.15 11.15
CA ARG A 101 10.44 -8.08 12.12
C ARG A 101 10.83 -7.37 13.41
N LYS A 102 12.00 -7.69 13.97
CA LYS A 102 12.47 -7.11 15.24
C LYS A 102 12.75 -5.62 15.07
N GLU A 103 13.50 -5.26 14.04
CA GLU A 103 13.84 -3.88 13.71
C GLU A 103 12.59 -3.03 13.46
N ARG A 104 11.68 -3.47 12.59
CA ARG A 104 10.42 -2.75 12.31
C ARG A 104 9.55 -2.58 13.55
N ARG A 105 9.61 -3.53 14.50
CA ARG A 105 8.92 -3.41 15.79
C ARG A 105 9.60 -2.36 16.67
N LEU A 106 10.93 -2.38 16.77
CA LEU A 106 11.69 -1.43 17.57
C LEU A 106 11.58 0.00 17.03
N ASP A 107 11.71 0.20 15.72
CA ASP A 107 11.52 1.50 15.07
C ASP A 107 10.13 2.06 15.34
N ARG A 108 9.08 1.23 15.19
CA ARG A 108 7.71 1.63 15.52
C ARG A 108 7.56 2.04 16.98
N LEU A 109 8.12 1.27 17.91
CA LEU A 109 8.08 1.57 19.33
C LEU A 109 8.87 2.84 19.68
N LYS A 110 10.01 3.06 19.02
CA LYS A 110 10.84 4.26 19.17
C LYS A 110 10.05 5.49 18.75
N LYS A 111 9.52 5.52 17.53
CA LYS A 111 8.67 6.61 17.01
C LYS A 111 7.44 6.85 17.89
N TRP A 112 6.83 5.77 18.36
CA TRP A 112 5.66 5.85 19.25
C TRP A 112 6.01 6.50 20.59
N ARG A 113 7.13 6.09 21.20
CA ARG A 113 7.63 6.64 22.46
C ARG A 113 8.09 8.08 22.31
N GLU A 114 8.77 8.41 21.22
CA GLU A 114 9.22 9.76 20.91
C GLU A 114 8.03 10.73 20.79
N LYS A 115 6.96 10.32 20.10
CA LYS A 115 5.78 11.16 19.89
C LYS A 115 4.89 11.28 21.13
N TRP A 116 4.72 10.20 21.88
CA TRP A 116 3.68 10.10 22.91
C TRP A 116 4.19 9.82 24.33
N GLY A 117 5.50 9.63 24.53
CA GLY A 117 6.09 9.41 25.85
C GLY A 117 5.34 8.37 26.69
N ASP A 118 5.04 8.73 27.93
CA ASP A 118 4.38 7.82 28.89
C ASP A 118 2.87 7.70 28.70
N ILE A 119 2.22 8.66 28.01
CA ILE A 119 0.77 8.61 27.79
C ILE A 119 0.37 7.37 26.97
N ALA A 120 1.29 6.87 26.14
CA ALA A 120 1.17 5.63 25.39
C ALA A 120 0.75 4.41 26.21
N ASN A 121 1.11 4.36 27.49
CA ASN A 121 0.87 3.20 28.34
C ASN A 121 -0.49 3.21 29.04
N ARG A 122 -1.22 4.33 28.98
CA ARG A 122 -2.51 4.50 29.65
C ARG A 122 -3.60 3.60 29.05
N PRO A 123 -4.53 3.05 29.87
CA PRO A 123 -5.57 2.14 29.37
C PRO A 123 -6.48 2.74 28.28
N ASN A 124 -6.89 4.00 28.44
CA ASN A 124 -7.71 4.73 27.46
C ASN A 124 -7.00 4.95 26.13
N VAL A 125 -5.72 5.34 26.16
CA VAL A 125 -4.88 5.49 24.96
C VAL A 125 -4.71 4.15 24.24
N LYS A 126 -4.42 3.07 24.97
CA LYS A 126 -4.34 1.71 24.40
C LYS A 126 -5.65 1.27 23.75
N ALA A 127 -6.79 1.56 24.36
CA ALA A 127 -8.11 1.25 23.80
C ALA A 127 -8.34 2.00 22.48
N GLU A 128 -8.02 3.29 22.44
CA GLU A 128 -8.13 4.14 21.24
C GLU A 128 -7.23 3.65 20.10
N VAL A 129 -5.96 3.34 20.38
CA VAL A 129 -5.03 2.74 19.40
C VAL A 129 -5.57 1.43 18.83
N LYS A 130 -6.19 0.59 19.68
CA LYS A 130 -6.79 -0.68 19.25
C LYS A 130 -7.97 -0.45 18.30
N VAL A 131 -8.80 0.55 18.57
CA VAL A 131 -9.91 0.94 17.69
C VAL A 131 -9.37 1.45 16.35
N HIS A 132 -8.42 2.38 16.39
CA HIS A 132 -7.78 2.93 15.19
C HIS A 132 -7.16 1.82 14.32
N ALA A 133 -6.38 0.92 14.92
CA ALA A 133 -5.72 -0.18 14.20
C ALA A 133 -6.73 -1.08 13.47
N ARG A 134 -7.87 -1.40 14.10
CA ARG A 134 -8.93 -2.20 13.48
C ARG A 134 -9.59 -1.48 12.31
N ARG A 135 -9.89 -0.19 12.47
CA ARG A 135 -10.49 0.64 11.41
C ARG A 135 -9.55 0.78 10.21
N MET A 136 -8.29 1.11 10.48
CA MET A 136 -7.26 1.19 9.44
C MET A 136 -7.06 -0.14 8.72
N ALA A 137 -7.06 -1.26 9.43
CA ALA A 137 -6.96 -2.58 8.80
C ALA A 137 -8.11 -2.84 7.82
N ARG A 138 -9.35 -2.48 8.20
CA ARG A 138 -10.53 -2.61 7.33
C ARG A 138 -10.44 -1.67 6.12
N LEU A 139 -10.13 -0.39 6.33
CA LEU A 139 -10.01 0.60 5.25
C LEU A 139 -8.91 0.21 4.26
N ASN A 140 -7.72 -0.14 4.74
CA ASN A 140 -6.61 -0.58 3.89
C ASN A 140 -6.91 -1.89 3.16
N HIS A 141 -7.68 -2.79 3.77
CA HIS A 141 -8.14 -4.00 3.07
C HIS A 141 -9.09 -3.66 1.93
N MET A 142 -10.09 -2.79 2.18
CA MET A 142 -11.02 -2.34 1.14
C MET A 142 -10.30 -1.60 0.02
N ARG A 143 -9.34 -0.72 0.36
CA ARG A 143 -8.51 0.00 -0.61
C ARG A 143 -7.81 -0.97 -1.56
N ARG A 144 -7.10 -1.96 -1.00
CA ARG A 144 -6.39 -2.99 -1.78
C ARG A 144 -7.32 -3.78 -2.69
N LEU A 145 -8.52 -4.11 -2.22
CA LEU A 145 -9.50 -4.82 -3.05
C LEU A 145 -10.05 -3.93 -4.17
N ALA A 146 -10.31 -2.65 -3.89
CA ALA A 146 -10.77 -1.71 -4.91
C ALA A 146 -9.71 -1.51 -6.00
N ASP A 147 -8.47 -1.32 -5.58
CA ASP A 147 -7.30 -1.16 -6.45
C ASP A 147 -7.06 -2.38 -7.34
N ALA A 148 -7.04 -3.58 -6.75
CA ALA A 148 -6.89 -4.84 -7.49
C ALA A 148 -8.05 -5.14 -8.47
N ASN A 149 -9.16 -4.41 -8.38
CA ASN A 149 -10.29 -4.52 -9.31
C ASN A 149 -10.43 -3.28 -10.22
N GLY A 150 -9.44 -2.38 -10.25
CA GLY A 150 -9.45 -1.18 -11.10
C GLY A 150 -10.50 -0.14 -10.72
N LYS A 151 -11.04 -0.16 -9.49
CA LYS A 151 -12.10 0.75 -9.04
C LYS A 151 -11.51 2.06 -8.51
N THR A 152 -10.96 2.88 -9.40
CA THR A 152 -10.20 4.11 -9.07
C THR A 152 -10.99 5.13 -8.25
N GLU A 153 -12.25 5.38 -8.57
CA GLU A 153 -13.09 6.30 -7.77
C GLU A 153 -13.31 5.79 -6.33
N LEU A 154 -13.49 4.48 -6.16
CA LEU A 154 -13.68 3.88 -4.85
C LEU A 154 -12.39 3.97 -4.03
N VAL A 155 -11.23 3.78 -4.65
CA VAL A 155 -9.92 4.01 -4.01
C VAL A 155 -9.84 5.45 -3.49
N ALA A 156 -10.14 6.45 -4.32
CA ALA A 156 -10.11 7.86 -3.91
C ALA A 156 -11.07 8.17 -2.74
N ARG A 157 -12.28 7.56 -2.73
CA ARG A 157 -13.22 7.70 -1.61
C ARG A 157 -12.69 7.05 -0.33
N ILE A 158 -12.08 5.87 -0.43
CA ILE A 158 -11.49 5.17 0.73
C ILE A 158 -10.28 5.95 1.27
N ASP A 159 -9.47 6.57 0.40
CA ASP A 159 -8.33 7.38 0.82
C ASP A 159 -8.78 8.57 1.67
N LYS A 160 -9.86 9.25 1.29
CA LYS A 160 -10.49 10.29 2.13
C LYS A 160 -10.96 9.75 3.49
N LEU A 161 -11.45 8.51 3.55
CA LEU A 161 -11.86 7.89 4.82
C LEU A 161 -10.66 7.53 5.70
N ILE A 162 -9.55 7.10 5.08
CA ILE A 162 -8.28 6.86 5.76
C ILE A 162 -7.77 8.15 6.39
N GLU A 163 -7.74 9.25 5.64
CA GLU A 163 -7.32 10.57 6.14
C GLU A 163 -8.18 11.02 7.32
N ARG A 164 -9.52 10.89 7.22
CA ARG A 164 -10.44 11.22 8.32
C ARG A 164 -10.20 10.37 9.57
N GLU A 165 -9.95 9.08 9.40
CA GLU A 165 -9.68 8.17 10.53
C GLU A 165 -8.32 8.46 11.17
N GLN A 166 -7.30 8.84 10.40
CA GLN A 166 -6.01 9.31 10.90
C GLN A 166 -6.12 10.63 11.67
N ALA A 167 -6.89 11.59 11.14
CA ALA A 167 -7.15 12.87 11.80
C ALA A 167 -7.88 12.66 13.14
N ARG A 168 -8.94 11.84 13.15
CA ARG A 168 -9.67 11.47 14.39
C ARG A 168 -8.73 10.85 15.43
N HIS A 169 -7.90 9.89 15.01
CA HIS A 169 -6.98 9.22 15.91
C HIS A 169 -5.96 10.20 16.52
N THR A 170 -5.38 11.07 15.69
CA THR A 170 -4.42 12.09 16.14
C THR A 170 -5.06 13.04 17.14
N ALA A 171 -6.24 13.58 16.82
CA ALA A 171 -6.97 14.48 17.71
C ALA A 171 -7.33 13.81 19.05
N ALA A 172 -7.72 12.52 19.03
CA ALA A 172 -8.02 11.77 20.25
C ALA A 172 -6.78 11.61 21.14
N LEU A 173 -5.62 11.31 20.56
CA LEU A 173 -4.37 11.19 21.30
C LEU A 173 -3.88 12.53 21.86
N GLU A 174 -3.99 13.61 21.09
CA GLU A 174 -3.65 14.97 21.54
C GLU A 174 -4.53 15.40 22.71
N ARG A 175 -5.83 15.10 22.65
CA ARG A 175 -6.75 15.32 23.78
C ARG A 175 -6.30 14.56 25.02
N PHE A 176 -5.95 13.27 24.92
CA PHE A 176 -5.47 12.50 26.06
C PHE A 176 -4.13 12.99 26.61
N LYS A 177 -3.28 13.58 25.76
CA LYS A 177 -2.04 14.25 26.17
C LYS A 177 -2.38 15.48 27.01
N ALA A 178 -3.22 16.37 26.49
CA ALA A 178 -3.63 17.59 27.18
C ALA A 178 -4.38 17.35 28.49
N GLU A 179 -5.18 16.28 28.60
CA GLU A 179 -5.83 15.87 29.85
C GLU A 179 -4.83 15.31 30.89
N GLY A 180 -3.70 14.76 30.42
CA GLY A 180 -2.63 14.24 31.26
C GLY A 180 -1.75 15.30 31.90
N ASP A 181 -1.56 16.41 31.22
CA ASP A 181 -0.70 17.52 31.64
C ASP A 181 -1.40 18.49 32.62
N LYS A 182 -2.71 18.28 32.88
CA LYS A 182 -3.55 19.10 33.78
C LYS A 182 -3.54 18.62 35.25
N LYS A 183 -2.59 17.77 35.65
CA LYS A 183 -2.39 17.30 37.02
C LYS A 183 -1.03 17.75 37.53
#